data_AF-A0A975LI64-F1
#
_entry.id   AF-A0A975LI64-F1
#
_cell.length_a   1.000
_cell.length_b   1.000
_cell.length_c   1.000
_cell.angle_alpha   90.00
_cell.angle_beta   90.00
_cell.angle_gamma   90.00
#
_symmetry.space_group_name_H-M   'P 1'
#
loop_
_entity.id
_entity.type
_entity.pdbx_description
1 polymer ?
#
loop_
_entity_poly.entity_id
_entity_poly.type
_entity_poly.pdbx_seq_one_letter_code
_entity_poly.pdbx_strand_id
1 'polypeptide(L)'
;MLLLRLFFTFAKIALFNFGGGFVMISLIRQEIVGASGFGLTDFEFSNIIAISQMTPGAIAINTATYVGYKIAGVLGAVFATIAIPIPSFFIVIFLSPILVKYKEHHLNKMIFYGIRAVVVGLIINAAIIVSRTPFFAYENKEKEIYSRFQLIKIFKNVHLPDFISHLNVGSIGIFLISLLLLIKYKMNPILVIFISACLGVLIFHFNV
;
A
#
# COMPACT_ATOMS: atom_id res chain seq x y z
N MET A 1 2.79 10.15 -25.27
CA MET A 1 3.98 9.59 -24.55
C MET A 1 3.64 9.15 -23.12
N LEU A 2 2.85 9.91 -22.36
CA LEU A 2 2.50 9.58 -20.97
C LEU A 2 1.78 8.22 -20.80
N LEU A 3 0.76 7.93 -21.61
CA LEU A 3 0.00 6.66 -21.53
C LEU A 3 0.86 5.42 -21.79
N LEU A 4 1.77 5.50 -22.77
CA LEU A 4 2.71 4.42 -23.08
C LEU A 4 3.70 4.20 -21.94
N ARG A 5 4.24 5.28 -21.37
CA ARG A 5 5.11 5.20 -20.18
C ARG A 5 4.36 4.50 -19.04
N LEU A 6 3.11 4.87 -18.81
CA LEU A 6 2.27 4.31 -17.76
C LEU A 6 2.00 2.81 -18.01
N PHE A 7 1.65 2.44 -19.23
CA PHE A 7 1.50 1.05 -19.64
C PHE A 7 2.77 0.23 -19.39
N PHE A 8 3.93 0.69 -19.87
CA PHE A 8 5.18 -0.04 -19.69
C PHE A 8 5.65 -0.12 -18.23
N THR A 9 5.41 0.93 -17.43
CA THR A 9 5.67 0.89 -15.99
C THR A 9 4.84 -0.20 -15.32
N PHE A 10 3.52 -0.21 -15.51
CA PHE A 10 2.66 -1.22 -14.90
C PHE A 10 2.88 -2.63 -15.46
N ALA A 11 3.21 -2.76 -16.75
CA ALA A 11 3.58 -4.02 -17.36
C ALA A 11 4.88 -4.58 -16.75
N LYS A 12 5.90 -3.73 -16.55
CA LYS A 12 7.14 -4.10 -15.87
C LYS A 12 6.86 -4.57 -14.45
N ILE A 13 6.04 -3.85 -13.69
CA ILE A 13 5.67 -4.25 -12.32
C ILE A 13 4.95 -5.60 -12.32
N ALA A 14 4.08 -5.86 -13.29
CA ALA A 14 3.34 -7.11 -13.39
C ALA A 14 4.22 -8.34 -13.66
N LEU A 15 5.38 -8.18 -14.30
CA LEU A 15 6.37 -9.26 -14.46
C LEU A 15 6.91 -9.76 -13.10
N PHE A 16 6.85 -8.92 -12.07
CA PHE A 16 7.35 -9.22 -10.72
C PHE A 16 6.21 -9.50 -9.72
N ASN A 17 5.00 -9.83 -10.20
CA ASN A 17 3.84 -10.14 -9.36
C ASN A 17 3.92 -11.54 -8.68
N PHE A 18 5.09 -11.91 -8.18
CA PHE A 18 5.25 -13.06 -7.31
C PHE A 18 4.80 -12.65 -5.90
N GLY A 19 3.87 -13.39 -5.28
CA GLY A 19 3.42 -13.09 -3.91
C GLY A 19 2.14 -12.24 -3.76
N GLY A 20 1.45 -11.95 -4.87
CA GLY A 20 0.15 -11.27 -4.85
C GLY A 20 0.23 -9.75 -4.76
N GLY A 21 -0.94 -9.10 -4.68
CA GLY A 21 -1.05 -7.66 -4.91
C GLY A 21 -0.32 -6.76 -3.89
N PHE A 22 -0.01 -7.26 -2.69
CA PHE A 22 0.73 -6.50 -1.67
C PHE A 22 2.20 -6.28 -2.04
N VAL A 23 2.82 -7.23 -2.75
CA VAL A 23 4.19 -7.08 -3.26
C VAL A 23 4.27 -5.96 -4.29
N MET A 24 3.24 -5.85 -5.14
CA MET A 24 3.16 -4.81 -6.15
C MET A 24 3.08 -3.41 -5.53
N ILE A 25 2.55 -3.23 -4.32
CA ILE A 25 2.48 -1.91 -3.67
C ILE A 25 3.87 -1.28 -3.54
N SER A 26 4.86 -2.03 -3.08
CA SER A 26 6.24 -1.55 -2.93
C SER A 26 6.86 -1.14 -4.27
N LEU A 27 6.62 -1.93 -5.32
CA LEU A 27 7.12 -1.68 -6.67
C LEU A 27 6.41 -0.51 -7.35
N ILE A 28 5.09 -0.41 -7.20
CA ILE A 28 4.29 0.72 -7.69
C ILE A 28 4.77 1.99 -7.01
N ARG A 29 4.95 2.00 -5.69
CA ARG A 29 5.46 3.19 -4.99
C ARG A 29 6.76 3.69 -5.61
N GLN A 30 7.71 2.79 -5.83
CA GLN A 30 9.04 3.14 -6.35
C GLN A 30 8.96 3.80 -7.73
N GLU A 31 8.02 3.38 -8.57
CA GLU A 31 7.89 3.88 -9.95
C GLU A 31 6.94 5.10 -10.04
N ILE A 32 6.07 5.31 -9.05
CA ILE A 32 5.02 6.34 -9.09
C ILE A 32 5.34 7.54 -8.21
N VAL A 33 5.94 7.34 -7.03
CA VAL A 33 6.23 8.42 -6.06
C VAL A 33 7.54 9.12 -6.39
N GLY A 34 7.57 10.43 -6.18
CA GLY A 34 8.77 11.27 -6.36
C GLY A 34 9.01 11.72 -7.80
N ALA A 35 10.01 12.60 -7.97
CA ALA A 35 10.26 13.33 -9.22
C ALA A 35 10.70 12.43 -10.39
N SER A 36 11.38 11.31 -10.11
CA SER A 36 11.75 10.32 -11.13
C SER A 36 10.59 9.47 -11.61
N GLY A 37 9.50 9.41 -10.84
CA GLY A 37 8.29 8.65 -11.13
C GLY A 37 7.24 9.46 -11.89
N PHE A 38 6.02 9.49 -11.37
CA PHE A 38 4.90 10.28 -11.89
C PHE A 38 4.53 11.45 -10.97
N GLY A 39 5.37 11.77 -9.98
CA GLY A 39 5.26 12.96 -9.15
C GLY A 39 4.23 12.87 -8.02
N LEU A 40 3.68 11.69 -7.73
CA LEU A 40 2.77 11.53 -6.59
C LEU A 40 3.56 11.62 -5.28
N THR A 41 2.89 12.12 -4.24
CA THR A 41 3.41 12.11 -2.88
C THR A 41 3.11 10.77 -2.19
N ASP A 42 3.87 10.47 -1.13
CA ASP A 42 3.60 9.33 -0.26
C ASP A 42 2.19 9.35 0.34
N PHE A 43 1.69 10.55 0.66
CA PHE A 43 0.34 10.75 1.17
C PHE A 43 -0.72 10.39 0.13
N GLU A 44 -0.58 10.89 -1.10
CA GLU A 44 -1.50 10.55 -2.20
C GLU A 44 -1.48 9.06 -2.51
N PHE A 45 -0.30 8.44 -2.52
CA PHE A 45 -0.15 7.01 -2.74
C PHE A 45 -0.83 6.19 -1.64
N SER A 46 -0.67 6.56 -0.37
CA SER A 46 -1.35 5.91 0.75
C SER A 46 -2.87 6.01 0.64
N ASN A 47 -3.39 7.18 0.25
CA ASN A 47 -4.83 7.36 0.00
C ASN A 47 -5.34 6.47 -1.16
N ILE A 48 -4.55 6.33 -2.23
CA ILE A 48 -4.90 5.43 -3.33
C ILE A 48 -4.98 3.97 -2.85
N ILE A 49 -4.06 3.52 -2.01
CA ILE A 49 -4.10 2.17 -1.43
C ILE A 49 -5.34 2.00 -0.56
N ALA A 50 -5.68 2.99 0.27
CA ALA A 50 -6.87 2.95 1.10
C ALA A 50 -8.14 2.77 0.25
N ILE A 51 -8.32 3.58 -0.80
CA ILE A 51 -9.45 3.45 -1.73
C ILE A 51 -9.44 2.08 -2.45
N SER A 52 -8.27 1.62 -2.85
CA SER A 52 -8.09 0.34 -3.56
C SER A 52 -8.44 -0.88 -2.69
N GLN A 53 -8.33 -0.77 -1.37
CA GLN A 53 -8.74 -1.81 -0.42
C GLN A 53 -10.22 -1.75 -0.05
N MET A 54 -10.85 -0.57 -0.13
CA MET A 54 -12.30 -0.42 0.09
C MET A 54 -13.11 -0.92 -1.12
N THR A 55 -12.51 -0.93 -2.30
CA THR A 55 -13.12 -1.44 -3.53
C THR A 55 -12.95 -2.95 -3.64
N PRO A 56 -14.00 -3.71 -3.99
CA PRO A 56 -13.87 -5.15 -4.20
C PRO A 56 -12.95 -5.42 -5.40
N GLY A 57 -12.12 -6.47 -5.32
CA GLY A 57 -11.26 -6.91 -6.41
C GLY A 57 -9.79 -7.08 -6.00
N ALA A 58 -8.93 -7.22 -7.01
CA ALA A 58 -7.49 -7.39 -6.79
C ALA A 58 -6.85 -6.03 -6.49
N ILE A 59 -6.27 -5.88 -5.30
CA ILE A 59 -5.66 -4.63 -4.82
C ILE A 59 -4.66 -4.02 -5.83
N ALA A 60 -3.87 -4.84 -6.53
CA ALA A 60 -2.92 -4.37 -7.53
C ALA A 60 -3.60 -3.76 -8.75
N ILE A 61 -4.69 -4.37 -9.23
CA ILE A 61 -5.47 -3.87 -10.36
C ILE A 61 -6.13 -2.56 -9.94
N ASN A 62 -6.83 -2.55 -8.82
CA ASN A 62 -7.51 -1.35 -8.31
C ASN A 62 -6.50 -0.20 -8.11
N THR A 63 -5.35 -0.47 -7.50
CA THR A 63 -4.27 0.52 -7.32
C THR A 63 -3.78 1.07 -8.65
N ALA A 64 -3.54 0.21 -9.64
CA ALA A 64 -3.13 0.65 -10.98
C ALA A 64 -4.21 1.50 -11.66
N THR A 65 -5.48 1.10 -11.57
CA THR A 65 -6.61 1.86 -12.10
C THR A 65 -6.66 3.26 -11.50
N TYR A 66 -6.57 3.38 -10.17
CA TYR A 66 -6.61 4.67 -9.47
C TYR A 66 -5.37 5.54 -9.72
N VAL A 67 -4.17 4.95 -9.73
CA VAL A 67 -2.94 5.66 -10.11
C VAL A 67 -3.04 6.17 -11.55
N GLY A 68 -3.44 5.31 -12.48
CA GLY A 68 -3.64 5.67 -13.89
C GLY A 68 -4.67 6.79 -14.05
N TYR A 69 -5.78 6.72 -13.32
CA TYR A 69 -6.80 7.76 -13.29
C TYR A 69 -6.24 9.10 -12.80
N LYS A 70 -5.48 9.09 -11.71
CA LYS A 70 -4.89 10.29 -11.14
C LYS A 70 -3.89 10.97 -12.08
N ILE A 71 -3.15 10.18 -12.88
CA ILE A 71 -2.09 10.69 -13.76
C ILE A 71 -2.64 11.17 -15.12
N ALA A 72 -3.54 10.40 -15.75
CA ALA A 72 -3.97 10.66 -17.13
C ALA A 72 -5.48 10.43 -17.36
N GLY A 73 -6.30 10.54 -16.30
CA GLY A 73 -7.75 10.39 -16.36
C GLY A 73 -8.19 8.99 -16.77
N VAL A 74 -9.37 8.89 -17.37
CA VAL A 74 -9.99 7.61 -17.75
C VAL A 74 -9.09 6.77 -18.65
N LEU A 75 -8.42 7.39 -19.63
CA LEU A 75 -7.48 6.68 -20.50
C LEU A 75 -6.27 6.15 -19.72
N GLY A 76 -5.73 6.93 -18.78
CA GLY A 76 -4.68 6.46 -17.89
C GLY A 76 -5.11 5.24 -17.07
N ALA A 77 -6.32 5.27 -16.53
CA ALA A 77 -6.90 4.16 -15.77
C ALA A 77 -6.99 2.88 -16.62
N VAL A 78 -7.48 2.97 -17.86
CA VAL A 78 -7.60 1.83 -18.78
C VAL A 78 -6.22 1.25 -19.12
N PHE A 79 -5.26 2.08 -19.51
CA PHE A 79 -3.92 1.61 -19.88
C PHE A 79 -3.18 0.99 -18.70
N ALA A 80 -3.27 1.58 -17.50
CA ALA A 80 -2.68 1.02 -16.28
C ALA A 80 -3.24 -0.37 -15.94
N THR A 81 -4.57 -0.48 -16.05
CA THR A 81 -5.34 -1.67 -15.68
C THR A 81 -5.00 -2.83 -16.61
N ILE A 82 -5.01 -2.59 -17.92
CA ILE A 82 -4.75 -3.62 -18.93
C ILE A 82 -3.26 -4.02 -18.96
N ALA A 83 -2.36 -3.12 -18.59
CA ALA A 83 -0.93 -3.42 -18.50
C ALA A 83 -0.59 -4.52 -17.48
N ILE A 84 -1.42 -4.74 -16.46
CA ILE A 84 -1.17 -5.76 -15.44
C ILE A 84 -1.37 -7.19 -15.95
N PRO A 85 -2.54 -7.58 -16.50
CA PRO A 85 -2.76 -8.97 -16.91
C PRO A 85 -1.98 -9.37 -18.16
N ILE A 86 -1.67 -8.43 -19.07
CA ILE A 86 -1.05 -8.73 -20.36
C ILE A 86 0.28 -9.49 -20.23
N PRO A 87 1.29 -9.02 -19.46
CA PRO A 87 2.58 -9.70 -19.36
C PRO A 87 2.46 -11.07 -18.71
N SER A 88 1.64 -11.20 -17.66
CA SER A 88 1.40 -12.47 -16.98
C SER A 88 0.71 -13.47 -17.90
N PHE A 89 -0.23 -13.04 -18.74
CA PHE A 89 -0.89 -13.88 -19.74
C PHE A 89 0.12 -14.49 -20.72
N PHE A 90 1.02 -13.67 -21.27
CA PHE A 90 2.07 -14.17 -22.16
C PHE A 90 3.05 -15.11 -21.44
N ILE A 91 3.49 -14.75 -20.23
CA ILE A 91 4.37 -15.63 -19.43
C ILE A 91 3.73 -17.00 -19.23
N VAL A 92 2.45 -17.05 -18.84
CA VAL A 92 1.77 -18.32 -18.60
C VAL A 92 1.71 -19.16 -19.88
N ILE A 93 1.36 -18.57 -21.02
CA ILE A 93 1.29 -19.30 -22.30
C ILE A 93 2.64 -19.92 -22.67
N PHE A 94 3.72 -19.14 -22.60
CA PHE A 94 5.04 -19.60 -23.05
C PHE A 94 5.75 -20.49 -22.02
N LEU A 95 5.60 -20.19 -20.73
CA LEU A 95 6.39 -20.81 -19.67
C LEU A 95 5.68 -22.02 -19.03
N SER A 96 4.35 -22.08 -19.07
CA SER A 96 3.57 -23.18 -18.47
C SER A 96 3.98 -24.58 -18.97
N PRO A 97 4.16 -24.84 -20.29
CA PRO A 97 4.55 -26.16 -20.76
C PRO A 97 5.90 -26.63 -20.18
N ILE A 98 6.85 -25.70 -20.06
CA ILE A 98 8.18 -25.96 -19.51
C ILE A 98 8.08 -26.21 -18.00
N LEU A 99 7.33 -25.38 -17.27
CA LEU A 99 7.13 -25.52 -15.83
C LEU A 99 6.45 -26.85 -15.48
N VAL A 100 5.46 -27.28 -16.26
CA VAL A 100 4.77 -28.57 -16.05
C VAL A 100 5.71 -29.73 -16.33
N LYS A 101 6.49 -29.67 -17.43
CA LYS A 101 7.43 -30.74 -17.82
C LYS A 101 8.51 -31.01 -16.76
N TYR A 102 8.99 -29.97 -16.09
CA TYR A 102 10.08 -30.08 -15.10
C TYR A 102 9.63 -29.88 -13.65
N LYS A 103 8.32 -29.96 -13.37
CA LYS A 103 7.75 -29.62 -12.04
C LYS A 103 8.43 -30.32 -10.87
N GLU A 104 8.80 -31.58 -11.03
CA GLU A 104 9.43 -32.38 -9.96
C GLU A 104 10.94 -32.21 -9.85
N HIS A 105 11.57 -31.47 -10.75
CA HIS A 105 13.01 -31.25 -10.73
C HIS A 105 13.45 -30.43 -9.51
N HIS A 106 14.51 -30.87 -8.82
CA HIS A 106 14.99 -30.26 -7.59
C HIS A 106 15.28 -28.76 -7.73
N LEU A 107 15.88 -28.34 -8.85
CA LEU A 107 16.14 -26.93 -9.15
C LEU A 107 14.88 -26.05 -9.15
N ASN A 108 13.75 -26.55 -9.68
CA ASN A 108 12.51 -25.78 -9.69
C ASN A 108 12.02 -25.55 -8.26
N LYS A 109 12.06 -26.58 -7.41
CA LYS A 109 11.70 -26.47 -5.98
C LYS A 109 12.59 -25.45 -5.25
N MET A 110 13.89 -25.43 -5.53
CA MET A 110 14.82 -24.45 -4.95
C MET A 110 14.53 -23.01 -5.40
N ILE A 111 14.28 -22.80 -6.69
CA ILE A 111 13.95 -21.46 -7.23
C ILE A 111 12.68 -20.91 -6.56
N PHE A 112 11.60 -21.70 -6.50
CA PHE A 112 10.37 -21.28 -5.83
C PHE A 112 10.55 -21.03 -4.33
N TYR A 113 11.48 -21.74 -3.67
CA TYR A 113 11.84 -21.44 -2.28
C TYR A 113 12.50 -20.07 -2.14
N GLY A 114 13.46 -19.73 -3.01
CA GLY A 114 14.10 -18.41 -3.03
C GLY A 114 13.11 -17.26 -3.29
N ILE A 115 12.20 -17.44 -4.25
CA ILE A 115 11.15 -16.45 -4.56
C ILE A 115 10.28 -16.16 -3.33
N ARG A 116 9.90 -17.20 -2.57
CA ARG A 116 9.09 -17.01 -1.35
C ARG A 116 9.77 -16.12 -0.31
N ALA A 117 11.08 -16.26 -0.10
CA ALA A 117 11.82 -15.41 0.82
C ALA A 117 11.82 -13.93 0.39
N VAL A 118 12.01 -13.68 -0.91
CA VAL A 118 11.95 -12.32 -1.49
C VAL A 118 10.56 -11.70 -1.30
N VAL A 119 9.50 -12.49 -1.55
CA VAL A 119 8.11 -12.06 -1.37
C VAL A 119 7.84 -11.58 0.06
N VAL A 120 8.32 -12.31 1.07
CA VAL A 120 8.16 -11.90 2.47
C VAL A 120 8.82 -10.55 2.73
N GLY A 121 10.05 -10.34 2.24
CA GLY A 121 10.73 -9.05 2.36
C GLY A 121 9.96 -7.90 1.69
N LEU A 122 9.38 -8.13 0.51
CA LEU A 122 8.58 -7.14 -0.21
C LEU A 122 7.27 -6.79 0.51
N ILE A 123 6.62 -7.78 1.14
CA ILE A 123 5.42 -7.57 1.96
C ILE A 123 5.75 -6.74 3.21
N ILE A 124 6.85 -7.06 3.90
CA ILE A 124 7.31 -6.29 5.05
C ILE A 124 7.59 -4.83 4.65
N ASN A 125 8.27 -4.62 3.53
CA ASN A 125 8.53 -3.29 3.01
C ASN A 125 7.22 -2.53 2.71
N ALA A 126 6.24 -3.18 2.07
CA ALA A 126 4.94 -2.58 1.78
C ALA A 126 4.23 -2.15 3.08
N ALA A 127 4.26 -2.99 4.11
CA ALA A 127 3.68 -2.70 5.41
C ALA A 127 4.34 -1.47 6.08
N ILE A 128 5.67 -1.36 6.02
CA ILE A 128 6.41 -0.21 6.56
C ILE A 128 6.05 1.07 5.81
N ILE A 129 6.03 1.01 4.48
CA ILE A 129 5.67 2.14 3.61
C ILE A 129 4.28 2.67 3.94
N VAL A 130 3.28 1.78 4.00
CA VAL A 130 1.89 2.17 4.21
C VAL A 130 1.68 2.69 5.64
N SER A 131 2.27 2.04 6.64
CA SER A 131 2.12 2.42 8.06
C SER A 131 2.81 3.73 8.45
N ARG A 132 3.84 4.15 7.71
CA ARG A 132 4.53 5.41 7.99
C ARG A 132 3.63 6.63 7.88
N THR A 133 2.78 6.66 6.85
CA THR A 133 1.90 7.80 6.59
C THR A 133 0.83 8.07 7.67
N PRO A 134 0.12 7.07 8.23
CA PRO A 134 -0.83 7.30 9.32
C PRO A 134 -0.17 7.43 10.71
N PHE A 135 0.97 6.78 10.96
CA PHE A 135 1.59 6.74 12.30
C PHE A 135 2.51 7.92 12.59
N PHE A 136 3.16 8.48 11.57
CA PHE A 136 3.97 9.69 11.73
C PHE A 136 3.16 10.86 11.18
N ALA A 137 2.87 11.84 12.04
CA ALA A 137 2.19 13.05 11.61
C ALA A 137 3.00 13.71 10.50
N TYR A 138 2.50 13.68 9.26
CA TYR A 138 3.13 14.41 8.17
C TYR A 138 2.95 15.90 8.46
N GLU A 139 4.04 16.54 8.86
CA GLU A 139 4.11 17.97 9.09
C GLU A 139 4.03 18.68 7.73
N ASN A 140 2.81 18.75 7.18
CA ASN A 140 2.52 19.69 6.11
C ASN A 140 2.75 21.09 6.69
N LYS A 141 3.69 21.82 6.08
CA LYS A 141 4.13 23.19 6.42
C LYS A 141 3.03 24.27 6.37
N GLU A 142 1.75 23.90 6.39
CA GLU A 142 0.62 24.83 6.31
C GLU A 142 -0.49 24.64 7.37
N LYS A 143 -0.34 23.78 8.38
CA LYS A 143 -1.31 23.78 9.49
C LYS A 143 -0.64 23.71 10.86
N GLU A 144 -0.26 24.90 11.31
CA GLU A 144 0.03 25.30 12.69
C GLU A 144 -1.23 25.19 13.62
N ILE A 145 -2.09 24.19 13.39
CA ILE A 145 -3.35 23.97 14.13
C ILE A 145 -3.55 22.47 14.42
N TYR A 146 -2.48 21.72 14.69
CA TYR A 146 -2.58 20.38 15.31
C TYR A 146 -2.21 20.39 16.81
N SER A 147 -1.96 21.59 17.35
CA SER A 147 -1.48 21.82 18.73
C SER A 147 -2.56 21.69 19.82
N ARG A 148 -3.51 20.74 19.73
CA ARG A 148 -4.59 20.62 20.75
C ARG A 148 -4.91 19.22 21.28
N PHE A 149 -4.14 18.18 20.97
CA PHE A 149 -4.09 16.97 21.82
C PHE A 149 -2.91 17.03 22.80
N GLN A 150 -2.95 18.07 23.63
CA GLN A 150 -1.98 18.35 24.69
C GLN A 150 -2.29 17.54 25.98
N LEU A 151 -2.77 16.29 25.87
CA LEU A 151 -2.89 15.42 27.04
C LEU A 151 -1.52 15.02 27.63
N ILE A 152 -0.42 15.33 26.92
CA ILE A 152 0.96 15.22 27.41
C ILE A 152 1.40 16.46 28.24
N LYS A 153 0.54 17.45 28.51
CA LYS A 153 0.90 18.56 29.42
C LYS A 153 0.96 18.18 30.90
N ILE A 154 0.51 16.97 31.28
CA ILE A 154 0.67 16.45 32.65
C ILE A 154 2.12 15.97 32.90
N PHE A 155 2.85 15.59 31.86
CA PHE A 155 4.24 15.11 31.94
C PHE A 155 5.27 16.15 31.48
N LYS A 156 5.03 17.44 31.74
CA LYS A 156 5.91 18.54 31.30
C LYS A 156 7.33 18.53 31.93
N ASN A 157 7.61 17.61 32.85
CA ASN A 157 8.92 17.44 33.50
C ASN A 157 9.66 16.15 33.11
N VAL A 158 9.28 15.50 32.01
CA VAL A 158 10.05 14.39 31.46
C VAL A 158 10.50 14.80 30.06
N HIS A 159 11.82 14.87 29.83
CA HIS A 159 12.42 14.96 28.51
C HIS A 159 12.00 13.72 27.70
N LEU A 160 10.85 13.79 27.04
CA LEU A 160 10.44 12.77 26.09
C LEU A 160 11.35 12.92 24.85
N PRO A 161 11.96 11.83 24.35
CA PRO A 161 12.73 11.88 23.12
C PRO A 161 11.87 12.43 21.98
N ASP A 162 12.44 13.28 21.12
CA ASP A 162 11.77 13.95 19.98
C ASP A 162 11.01 12.97 19.04
N PHE A 163 11.29 11.67 19.11
CA PHE A 163 10.57 10.63 18.39
C PHE A 163 9.10 10.47 18.82
N ILE A 164 8.76 10.70 20.10
CA ILE A 164 7.42 10.43 20.63
C ILE A 164 6.43 11.55 20.28
N SER A 165 6.91 12.78 20.05
CA SER A 165 6.06 13.93 19.69
C SER A 165 5.50 13.86 18.27
N HIS A 166 6.14 13.15 17.35
CA HIS A 166 5.68 12.97 15.96
C HIS A 166 4.72 11.79 15.76
N LEU A 167 4.47 10.99 16.80
CA LEU A 167 3.59 9.82 16.71
C LEU A 167 2.12 10.23 16.79
N ASN A 168 1.35 9.82 15.79
CA ASN A 168 -0.10 9.96 15.81
C ASN A 168 -0.72 8.85 16.67
N VAL A 169 -0.84 9.12 17.97
CA VAL A 169 -1.39 8.19 18.97
C VAL A 169 -2.82 7.75 18.62
N GLY A 170 -3.62 8.62 17.98
CA GLY A 170 -4.97 8.29 17.52
C GLY A 170 -4.97 7.18 16.47
N SER A 171 -4.13 7.30 15.43
CA SER A 171 -3.99 6.29 14.38
C SER A 171 -3.46 4.96 14.93
N ILE A 172 -2.51 5.01 15.85
CA ILE A 172 -1.96 3.81 16.50
C ILE A 172 -3.04 3.10 17.33
N GLY A 173 -3.86 3.86 18.06
CA GLY A 173 -5.01 3.34 18.80
C GLY A 173 -6.02 2.62 17.89
N ILE A 174 -6.42 3.25 16.79
CA ILE A 174 -7.31 2.64 15.78
C ILE A 174 -6.70 1.36 15.22
N PHE A 175 -5.41 1.36 14.90
CA PHE A 175 -4.71 0.18 14.39
C PHE A 175 -4.72 -0.98 15.40
N LEU A 176 -4.37 -0.73 16.66
CA LEU A 176 -4.34 -1.77 17.70
C LEU A 176 -5.74 -2.33 17.97
N ILE A 177 -6.76 -1.49 18.04
CA ILE A 177 -8.16 -1.92 18.19
C ILE A 177 -8.55 -2.80 16.99
N SER A 178 -8.29 -2.33 15.77
CA SER A 178 -8.62 -3.07 14.55
C SER A 178 -7.90 -4.43 14.50
N LEU A 179 -6.63 -4.47 14.89
CA LEU A 179 -5.84 -5.69 14.96
C LEU A 179 -6.40 -6.68 15.99
N LEU A 180 -6.81 -6.20 17.17
CA LEU A 180 -7.45 -7.02 18.19
C LEU A 180 -8.80 -7.58 17.72
N LEU A 181 -9.63 -6.77 17.05
CA LEU A 181 -10.92 -7.20 16.49
C LEU A 181 -10.74 -8.30 15.42
N LEU A 182 -9.69 -8.21 14.60
CA LEU A 182 -9.36 -9.22 13.59
C LEU A 182 -8.79 -10.51 14.20
N ILE A 183 -7.79 -10.41 15.08
CA ILE A 183 -7.08 -11.59 15.59
C ILE A 183 -7.88 -12.30 16.69
N LYS A 184 -8.36 -11.57 17.69
CA LYS A 184 -9.00 -12.15 18.88
C LYS A 184 -10.48 -12.44 18.63
N TYR A 185 -11.19 -11.48 18.03
CA TYR A 185 -12.64 -11.57 17.84
C TYR A 185 -13.05 -12.10 16.46
N LYS A 186 -12.08 -12.34 15.54
CA LYS A 186 -12.30 -12.86 14.19
C LYS A 186 -13.41 -12.12 13.43
N MET A 187 -13.55 -10.81 13.69
CA MET A 187 -14.57 -9.98 13.05
C MET A 187 -14.33 -9.89 11.55
N ASN A 188 -15.40 -9.75 10.78
CA ASN A 188 -15.30 -9.59 9.33
C ASN A 188 -14.46 -8.34 8.99
N PRO A 189 -13.43 -8.44 8.13
CA PRO A 189 -12.57 -7.33 7.73
C PRO A 189 -13.35 -6.10 7.25
N ILE A 190 -14.46 -6.27 6.53
CA ILE A 190 -15.30 -5.16 6.04
C ILE A 190 -15.85 -4.34 7.21
N LEU A 191 -16.31 -5.02 8.25
CA LEU A 191 -16.90 -4.38 9.42
C LEU A 191 -15.82 -3.68 10.27
N VAL A 192 -14.63 -4.27 10.35
CA VAL A 192 -13.46 -3.63 11.00
C VAL A 192 -13.05 -2.37 10.25
N ILE A 193 -13.02 -2.38 8.91
CA ILE A 193 -12.76 -1.19 8.08
C ILE A 193 -13.79 -0.10 8.36
N PHE A 194 -15.08 -0.46 8.44
CA PHE A 194 -16.13 0.50 8.73
C PHE A 194 -16.00 1.11 10.14
N ILE A 195 -15.77 0.30 11.16
CA ILE A 195 -15.54 0.76 12.54
C ILE A 195 -14.32 1.69 12.61
N SER A 196 -13.22 1.31 11.99
CA SER A 196 -11.99 2.11 12.00
C SER A 196 -12.15 3.42 11.22
N ALA A 197 -12.94 3.43 10.14
CA ALA A 197 -13.33 4.66 9.45
C ALA A 197 -14.19 5.57 10.33
N CYS A 198 -15.21 5.03 11.01
CA CYS A 198 -16.04 5.80 11.96
C CYS A 198 -15.21 6.37 13.11
N LEU A 199 -14.33 5.57 13.72
CA LEU A 199 -13.41 6.03 14.77
C LEU A 199 -12.46 7.11 14.26
N GLY A 200 -11.94 6.95 13.04
CA GLY A 200 -11.10 7.95 12.39
C GLY A 200 -11.82 9.28 12.23
N VAL A 201 -13.06 9.27 11.73
CA VAL A 201 -13.89 10.49 11.65
C VAL A 201 -14.09 11.09 13.05
N LEU A 202 -14.47 10.31 14.06
CA LEU A 202 -14.68 10.84 15.42
C LEU A 202 -13.41 11.45 16.04
N ILE A 203 -12.24 10.86 15.80
CA ILE A 203 -10.97 11.31 16.41
C ILE A 203 -10.38 12.52 15.66
N PHE A 204 -10.51 12.56 14.34
CA PHE A 204 -9.84 13.56 13.49
C PHE A 204 -10.78 14.66 12.96
N HIS A 205 -12.10 14.44 12.87
CA HIS A 205 -13.05 15.44 12.37
C HIS A 205 -13.39 16.52 13.42
N PHE A 206 -13.34 16.18 14.72
CA PHE A 206 -13.60 17.14 15.80
C PHE A 206 -12.39 18.00 16.19
N ASN A 207 -11.28 17.91 15.46
CA ASN A 207 -10.04 18.67 15.68
C ASN A 207 -9.67 19.61 14.51
N VAL A 208 -10.61 19.87 13.59
CA VAL A 208 -10.52 20.91 12.54
C VAL A 208 -11.38 22.10 12.96
#